data_AF-M4ENA2-F1
#
_entry.id   AF-M4ENA2-F1
#
_cell.length_a   1.000
_cell.length_b   1.000
_cell.length_c   1.000
_cell.angle_alpha   90.00
_cell.angle_beta   90.00
_cell.angle_gamma   90.00
#
_symmetry.space_group_name_H-M   'P 1'
#
loop_
_entity.id
_entity.type
_entity.pdbx_description
1 polymer ?
#
loop_
_entity_poly.entity_id
_entity_poly.type
_entity_poly.pdbx_seq_one_letter_code
_entity_poly.pdbx_strand_id
1 'polypeptide(L)'
;MDLLLSSWCTTLALDGPPPHSPGSRICIDGVLYYGAYLDLDSRKLTKDHAVMSFDVRSKKFDLIKLPQGRATQFTRMIRYNGKVAIMLSGGFQSYPGRIELWVLEDAAKHGWSNQNFVLPLLADRNTMCQVFCVINDDAGEFVLAPETLRAPPFCVLSYDPKKKA
;
A
#
# COMPACT_ATOMS: atom_id res chain seq x y z
N MET A 1 -32.51 8.10 -21.80
CA MET A 1 -32.00 7.39 -20.61
C MET A 1 -30.94 8.30 -20.04
N ASP A 2 -31.36 9.24 -19.19
CA ASP A 2 -30.51 10.32 -18.72
C ASP A 2 -29.59 9.81 -17.61
N LEU A 3 -28.30 9.73 -17.92
CA LEU A 3 -27.26 9.53 -16.91
C LEU A 3 -27.12 10.84 -16.14
N LEU A 4 -27.92 11.02 -15.09
CA LEU A 4 -27.70 12.05 -14.09
C LEU A 4 -26.35 11.78 -13.41
N LEU A 5 -25.29 12.42 -13.90
CA LEU A 5 -24.06 12.60 -13.16
C LEU A 5 -24.37 13.53 -11.99
N SER A 6 -24.84 12.96 -10.88
CA SER A 6 -24.91 13.70 -9.63
C SER A 6 -23.47 13.91 -9.12
N SER A 7 -22.85 15.01 -9.51
CA SER A 7 -21.59 15.47 -8.92
C SER A 7 -21.89 16.16 -7.58
N TRP A 8 -21.16 15.82 -6.54
CA TRP A 8 -21.28 16.46 -5.23
C TRP A 8 -19.90 17.00 -4.82
N CYS A 9 -19.84 18.22 -4.31
CA CYS A 9 -18.67 18.82 -3.68
C CYS A 9 -19.01 19.03 -2.20
N THR A 10 -18.25 18.42 -1.28
CA THR A 10 -18.43 18.61 0.16
C THR A 10 -17.23 19.39 0.70
N THR A 11 -17.49 20.58 1.23
CA THR A 11 -16.54 21.31 2.06
C THR A 11 -16.49 20.63 3.43
N LEU A 12 -15.36 20.04 3.80
CA LEU A 12 -15.19 19.46 5.12
C LEU A 12 -15.05 20.59 6.15
N ALA A 13 -15.77 20.47 7.27
CA ALA A 13 -15.74 21.43 8.37
C ALA A 13 -14.37 21.45 9.09
N LEU A 14 -14.19 22.42 9.98
CA LEU A 14 -12.97 22.68 10.78
C LEU A 14 -12.43 21.45 11.56
N ASP A 15 -13.24 20.41 11.77
CA ASP A 15 -12.88 19.14 12.43
C ASP A 15 -12.46 18.02 11.43
N GLY A 16 -12.02 18.39 10.23
CA GLY A 16 -11.51 17.45 9.22
C GLY A 16 -10.23 16.73 9.66
N PRO A 17 -9.81 15.69 8.92
CA PRO A 17 -8.54 15.02 9.19
C PRO A 17 -7.37 16.04 9.10
N PRO A 18 -6.27 15.82 9.82
CA PRO A 18 -5.13 16.74 9.82
C PRO A 18 -4.62 16.99 8.40
N PRO A 19 -4.07 18.17 8.07
CA PRO A 19 -3.48 18.43 6.77
C PRO A 19 -2.49 17.34 6.36
N HIS A 20 -2.65 16.82 5.13
CA HIS A 20 -1.82 15.74 4.62
C HIS A 20 -1.77 15.73 3.10
N SER A 21 -0.73 15.10 2.56
CA SER A 21 -0.61 14.82 1.13
C SER A 21 -0.99 13.35 0.85
N PRO A 22 -1.98 13.07 -0.02
CA PRO A 22 -2.36 11.70 -0.38
C PRO A 22 -1.37 11.08 -1.38
N GLY A 23 -0.86 9.90 -1.07
CA GLY A 23 0.00 9.06 -1.90
C GLY A 23 -0.79 7.95 -2.62
N SER A 24 -0.26 6.71 -2.57
CA SER A 24 -0.88 5.50 -3.14
C SER A 24 -2.32 5.33 -2.68
N ARG A 25 -3.22 4.87 -3.56
CA ARG A 25 -4.67 4.81 -3.29
C ARG A 25 -5.27 3.52 -3.83
N ILE A 26 -6.24 2.97 -3.11
CA ILE A 26 -7.04 1.82 -3.53
C ILE A 26 -8.49 1.99 -3.07
N CYS A 27 -9.45 1.60 -3.91
CA CYS A 27 -10.87 1.57 -3.54
C CYS A 27 -11.30 0.13 -3.31
N ILE A 28 -11.95 -0.15 -2.18
CA ILE A 28 -12.50 -1.48 -1.86
C ILE A 28 -13.91 -1.25 -1.27
N ASP A 29 -14.92 -1.88 -1.86
CA ASP A 29 -16.31 -1.88 -1.35
C ASP A 29 -16.89 -0.50 -1.01
N GLY A 30 -16.60 0.51 -1.85
CA GLY A 30 -17.09 1.88 -1.66
C GLY A 30 -16.31 2.70 -0.64
N VAL A 31 -15.18 2.20 -0.15
CA VAL A 31 -14.24 2.92 0.71
C VAL A 31 -12.95 3.19 -0.06
N LEU A 32 -12.55 4.47 -0.10
CA LEU A 32 -11.25 4.89 -0.64
C LEU A 32 -10.21 4.83 0.47
N TYR A 33 -9.20 3.99 0.32
CA TYR A 33 -8.03 3.96 1.19
C TYR A 33 -6.86 4.64 0.49
N TYR A 34 -6.07 5.40 1.24
CA TYR A 34 -4.87 6.01 0.69
C TYR A 34 -3.80 6.25 1.75
N GLY A 35 -2.54 6.18 1.32
CA GLY A 35 -1.41 6.55 2.15
C GLY A 35 -1.39 8.06 2.32
N ALA A 36 -1.18 8.54 3.53
CA ALA A 36 -1.15 9.95 3.84
C ALA A 36 0.19 10.31 4.48
N TYR A 37 0.83 11.35 3.93
CA TYR A 37 1.96 12.02 4.56
C TYR A 37 1.41 13.15 5.42
N LEU A 38 1.40 12.95 6.74
CA LEU A 38 0.85 13.92 7.69
C LEU A 38 1.85 15.04 7.95
N ASP A 39 1.39 16.28 7.93
CA ASP A 39 2.20 17.48 8.20
C ASP A 39 2.06 17.92 9.67
N LEU A 40 2.51 17.06 10.60
CA LEU A 40 2.25 17.21 12.04
C LEU A 40 3.37 17.92 12.81
N ASP A 41 4.60 17.98 12.28
CA ASP A 41 5.70 18.73 12.90
C ASP A 41 6.82 19.03 11.88
N SER A 42 6.98 20.31 11.53
CA SER A 42 8.02 20.77 10.61
C SER A 42 9.45 20.63 11.16
N ARG A 43 9.61 20.29 12.45
CA ARG A 43 10.91 20.01 13.09
C ARG A 43 11.33 18.54 12.99
N LYS A 44 10.42 17.64 12.66
CA LYS A 44 10.78 16.26 12.31
C LYS A 44 11.20 16.23 10.83
N LEU A 45 12.40 15.72 10.56
CA LEU A 45 12.87 15.48 9.19
C LEU A 45 12.05 14.40 8.45
N THR A 46 11.20 13.65 9.17
CA THR A 46 10.37 12.57 8.64
C THR A 46 8.89 12.95 8.76
N LYS A 47 8.18 12.97 7.63
CA LYS A 47 6.71 13.06 7.61
C LYS A 47 6.13 11.79 8.25
N ASP A 48 5.18 11.94 9.17
CA ASP A 48 4.52 10.80 9.79
C ASP A 48 3.60 10.15 8.72
N HIS A 49 3.85 8.89 8.41
CA HIS A 49 3.01 8.13 7.47
C HIS A 49 1.78 7.59 8.18
N ALA A 50 0.65 7.61 7.49
CA ALA A 50 -0.57 6.94 7.90
C ALA A 50 -1.30 6.31 6.71
N VAL A 51 -2.31 5.48 7.01
CA VAL A 51 -3.36 5.15 6.04
C VAL A 51 -4.61 5.92 6.45
N MET A 52 -5.23 6.58 5.50
CA MET A 52 -6.54 7.20 5.65
C MET A 52 -7.57 6.36 4.92
N SER A 53 -8.80 6.38 5.40
CA SER A 53 -9.95 5.88 4.67
C SER A 53 -11.00 6.96 4.51
N PHE A 54 -11.74 6.90 3.41
CA PHE A 54 -12.88 7.74 3.13
C PHE A 54 -14.04 6.86 2.65
N ASP A 55 -15.07 6.75 3.48
CA ASP A 55 -16.31 6.06 3.12
C ASP A 55 -17.17 6.97 2.25
N VAL A 56 -17.41 6.57 1.00
CA VAL A 56 -18.15 7.37 0.01
C VAL A 56 -19.63 7.54 0.40
N ARG A 57 -20.21 6.55 1.07
CA ARG A 57 -21.63 6.57 1.48
C ARG A 57 -21.83 7.47 2.69
N SER A 58 -21.02 7.29 3.73
CA SER A 58 -21.14 8.08 4.96
C SER A 58 -20.41 9.43 4.88
N LYS A 59 -19.55 9.62 3.88
CA LYS A 59 -18.72 10.81 3.65
C LYS A 59 -17.78 11.12 4.83
N LYS A 60 -17.30 10.07 5.51
CA LYS A 60 -16.44 10.18 6.68
C LYS A 60 -15.01 9.80 6.36
N PHE A 61 -14.09 10.53 6.99
CA PHE A 61 -12.67 10.19 6.98
C PHE A 61 -12.32 9.51 8.30
N ASP A 62 -11.51 8.46 8.21
CA ASP A 62 -10.92 7.80 9.37
C ASP A 62 -9.42 7.63 9.18
N LEU A 63 -8.66 7.98 10.22
CA LEU A 63 -7.23 7.73 10.31
C LEU A 63 -7.00 6.29 10.80
N ILE A 64 -6.25 5.51 10.03
CA ILE A 64 -5.86 4.15 10.37
C ILE A 64 -4.39 4.17 10.76
N LYS A 65 -4.12 3.92 12.04
CA LYS A 65 -2.75 3.89 12.57
C LYS A 65 -1.99 2.71 11.97
N LEU A 66 -0.76 2.97 11.56
CA LEU A 66 0.15 1.95 11.07
C LEU A 66 0.70 1.11 12.22
N PRO A 67 1.09 -0.15 11.95
CA PRO A 67 1.94 -0.90 12.87
C PRO A 67 3.23 -0.13 13.18
N GLN A 68 3.75 -0.29 14.39
CA GLN A 68 5.02 0.33 14.77
C GLN A 68 6.20 -0.25 13.98
N GLY A 69 7.31 0.48 13.95
CA GLY A 69 8.54 0.06 13.30
C GLY A 69 8.50 0.28 11.78
N ARG A 70 9.02 -0.70 11.03
CA ARG A 70 9.28 -0.53 9.59
C ARG A 70 8.01 -0.31 8.74
N ALA A 71 6.84 -0.74 9.22
CA ALA A 71 5.59 -0.53 8.52
C ALA A 71 5.25 0.95 8.31
N THR A 72 5.80 1.85 9.14
CA THR A 72 5.69 3.31 8.96
C THR A 72 6.42 3.83 7.71
N GLN A 73 7.24 3.01 7.06
CA GLN A 73 8.02 3.37 5.87
C GLN A 73 7.53 2.64 4.62
N PHE A 74 6.26 2.21 4.61
CA PHE A 74 5.69 1.53 3.45
C PHE A 74 5.79 2.40 2.19
N THR A 75 6.02 1.76 1.05
CA THR A 75 6.21 2.46 -0.23
C THR A 75 5.01 2.28 -1.16
N ARG A 76 4.21 1.23 -0.96
CA ARG A 76 3.07 0.92 -1.80
C ARG A 76 1.88 0.41 -1.00
N MET A 77 0.69 0.67 -1.53
CA MET A 77 -0.54 0.01 -1.11
C MET A 77 -1.02 -0.88 -2.24
N ILE A 78 -1.48 -2.08 -1.90
CA ILE A 78 -1.98 -3.08 -2.83
C ILE A 78 -3.27 -3.67 -2.29
N ARG A 79 -4.07 -4.22 -3.18
CA ARG A 79 -5.12 -5.15 -2.80
C ARG A 79 -4.50 -6.54 -2.66
N TYR A 80 -4.85 -7.25 -1.61
CA TYR A 80 -4.37 -8.61 -1.34
C TYR A 80 -5.47 -9.40 -0.63
N ASN A 81 -5.94 -10.50 -1.22
CA ASN A 81 -7.07 -11.30 -0.72
C ASN A 81 -8.31 -10.44 -0.39
N GLY A 82 -8.63 -9.49 -1.28
CA GLY A 82 -9.76 -8.57 -1.12
C GLY A 82 -9.56 -7.49 -0.05
N LYS A 83 -8.41 -7.45 0.65
CA LYS A 83 -8.12 -6.49 1.71
C LYS A 83 -7.07 -5.47 1.28
N VAL A 84 -7.01 -4.37 2.03
CA VAL A 84 -5.92 -3.40 1.94
C VAL A 84 -4.66 -4.03 2.51
N ALA A 85 -3.55 -3.97 1.78
CA ALA A 85 -2.24 -4.27 2.33
C ALA A 85 -1.26 -3.15 2.00
N ILE A 86 -0.37 -2.86 2.95
CA ILE A 86 0.79 -2.00 2.74
C ILE A 86 2.02 -2.87 2.57
N MET A 87 2.92 -2.43 1.71
CA MET A 87 4.09 -3.19 1.36
C MET A 87 5.35 -2.38 1.52
N LEU A 88 6.35 -3.04 2.08
CA LEU A 88 7.69 -2.50 2.25
C LEU A 88 8.56 -3.04 1.12
N SER A 89 8.57 -2.32 0.01
CA SER A 89 9.58 -2.51 -1.04
C SER A 89 10.71 -1.55 -0.73
N GLY A 90 11.69 -1.98 0.08
CA GLY A 90 12.63 -1.06 0.69
C GLY A 90 13.57 -0.37 -0.31
N GLY A 91 13.76 0.93 -0.08
CA GLY A 91 15.01 1.60 -0.41
C GLY A 91 16.09 1.20 0.60
N PHE A 92 17.32 1.00 0.10
CA PHE A 92 18.61 0.84 0.78
C PHE A 92 18.79 -0.21 1.91
N GLN A 93 17.74 -0.74 2.53
CA GLN A 93 17.82 -1.71 3.64
C GLN A 93 16.82 -2.88 3.51
N SER A 94 16.20 -3.06 2.34
CA SER A 94 15.42 -4.28 2.09
C SER A 94 16.38 -5.46 1.96
N TYR A 95 16.12 -6.54 2.69
CA TYR A 95 16.84 -7.79 2.46
C TYR A 95 16.50 -8.28 1.05
N PRO A 96 17.49 -8.46 0.15
CA PRO A 96 17.22 -9.00 -1.17
C PRO A 96 16.44 -10.31 -1.04
N GLY A 97 15.37 -10.45 -1.82
CA GLY A 97 14.51 -11.62 -1.81
C GLY A 97 13.58 -11.74 -0.61
N ARG A 98 13.10 -10.63 -0.03
CA ARG A 98 11.95 -10.65 0.88
C ARG A 98 10.88 -9.64 0.48
N ILE A 99 9.63 -10.07 0.57
CA ILE A 99 8.45 -9.21 0.48
C ILE A 99 7.79 -9.21 1.85
N GLU A 100 7.69 -8.04 2.46
CA GLU A 100 6.96 -7.84 3.71
C GLU A 100 5.66 -7.07 3.42
N LEU A 101 4.54 -7.72 3.71
CA LEU A 101 3.19 -7.18 3.63
C LEU A 101 2.62 -7.01 5.04
N TRP A 102 1.89 -5.92 5.24
CA TRP A 102 0.99 -5.76 6.38
C TRP A 102 -0.43 -5.63 5.83
N VAL A 103 -1.28 -6.60 6.16
CA VAL A 103 -2.68 -6.68 5.72
C VAL A 103 -3.58 -6.06 6.77
N LEU A 104 -4.46 -5.17 6.36
CA LEU A 104 -5.44 -4.53 7.22
C LEU A 104 -6.58 -5.53 7.50
N GLU A 105 -6.66 -5.99 8.74
CA GLU A 105 -7.69 -6.93 9.19
C GLU A 105 -8.93 -6.21 9.72
N ASP A 106 -8.72 -5.10 10.43
CA ASP A 106 -9.79 -4.32 11.04
C ASP A 106 -9.43 -2.83 11.03
N ALA A 107 -10.05 -2.05 10.15
CA ALA A 107 -9.80 -0.62 10.01
C ALA A 107 -10.13 0.16 11.30
N ALA A 108 -11.23 -0.20 11.96
CA ALA A 108 -11.74 0.49 13.14
C ALA A 108 -10.86 0.22 14.37
N LYS A 109 -10.32 -1.00 14.49
CA LYS A 109 -9.37 -1.35 15.56
C LYS A 109 -7.91 -1.07 15.23
N HIS A 110 -7.63 -0.57 14.02
CA HIS A 110 -6.26 -0.45 13.47
C HIS A 110 -5.51 -1.79 13.53
N GLY A 111 -6.22 -2.90 13.31
CA GLY A 111 -5.69 -4.25 13.37
C GLY A 111 -5.00 -4.64 12.08
N TRP A 112 -3.72 -5.01 12.17
CA TRP A 112 -2.92 -5.45 11.03
C TRP A 112 -2.32 -6.83 11.29
N SER A 113 -2.21 -7.64 10.24
CA SER A 113 -1.45 -8.89 10.24
C SER A 113 -0.21 -8.76 9.35
N ASN A 114 0.92 -9.30 9.79
CA ASN A 114 2.16 -9.29 9.02
C ASN A 114 2.32 -10.59 8.25
N GLN A 115 2.65 -10.49 6.96
CA GLN A 115 2.99 -11.63 6.11
C GLN A 115 4.35 -11.39 5.47
N ASN A 116 5.24 -12.38 5.58
CA ASN A 116 6.58 -12.33 5.01
C ASN A 116 6.74 -13.45 3.99
N PHE A 117 7.16 -13.08 2.79
CA PHE A 117 7.48 -14.01 1.72
C PHE A 117 8.98 -13.96 1.44
N VAL A 118 9.60 -15.13 1.39
CA VAL A 118 11.00 -15.27 1.02
C VAL A 118 11.06 -15.70 -0.44
N LEU A 119 11.85 -14.99 -1.24
CA LEU A 119 12.11 -15.26 -2.64
C LEU A 119 13.59 -15.64 -2.81
N PRO A 120 13.91 -16.94 -2.74
CA PRO A 120 15.29 -17.41 -2.93
C PRO A 120 15.92 -16.92 -4.24
N LEU A 121 15.13 -16.84 -5.31
CA LEU A 121 15.56 -16.36 -6.64
C LEU A 121 16.08 -14.91 -6.64
N LEU A 122 15.64 -14.10 -5.69
CA LEU A 122 16.03 -12.69 -5.53
C LEU A 122 17.03 -12.49 -4.39
N ALA A 123 17.35 -13.53 -3.61
CA ALA A 123 18.35 -13.45 -2.54
C ALA A 123 19.78 -13.43 -3.10
N ASP A 124 20.02 -14.14 -4.21
CA ASP A 124 21.32 -14.24 -4.88
C ASP A 124 21.50 -13.19 -6.00
N ARG A 125 20.40 -12.68 -6.53
CA ARG A 125 20.43 -11.63 -7.55
C ARG A 125 20.40 -10.29 -6.83
N ASN A 126 21.44 -9.46 -7.02
CA ASN A 126 21.44 -8.02 -6.69
C ASN A 126 20.44 -7.22 -7.57
N THR A 127 19.31 -7.84 -7.94
CA THR A 127 18.24 -7.28 -8.75
C THR A 127 17.37 -6.40 -7.87
N MET A 128 17.37 -5.12 -8.19
CA MET A 128 16.43 -4.11 -7.70
C MET A 128 15.03 -4.33 -8.32
N CYS A 129 14.45 -5.52 -8.12
CA CYS A 129 13.06 -5.78 -8.48
C CYS A 129 12.17 -5.32 -7.30
N GLN A 130 11.19 -4.49 -7.60
CA GLN A 130 10.10 -4.15 -6.70
C GLN A 130 8.88 -5.00 -7.03
N VAL A 131 8.01 -5.24 -6.06
CA VAL A 131 6.69 -5.81 -6.34
C VAL A 131 5.81 -4.70 -6.90
N PHE A 132 5.23 -4.95 -8.06
CA PHE A 132 4.41 -3.97 -8.78
C PHE A 132 2.93 -4.13 -8.53
N CYS A 133 2.44 -5.37 -8.58
CA CYS A 133 1.04 -5.68 -8.38
C CYS A 133 0.85 -7.12 -7.89
N VAL A 134 -0.30 -7.34 -7.27
CA VAL A 134 -0.89 -8.67 -7.10
C VAL A 134 -1.80 -8.87 -8.31
N ILE A 135 -1.56 -9.91 -9.13
CA ILE A 135 -2.36 -10.13 -10.36
C ILE A 135 -3.68 -10.81 -10.01
N ASN A 136 -3.65 -11.64 -8.97
CA ASN A 136 -4.76 -12.49 -8.60
C ASN A 136 -4.99 -12.36 -7.10
N ASP A 137 -6.02 -11.61 -6.74
CA ASP A 137 -6.40 -11.38 -5.35
C ASP A 137 -6.71 -12.69 -4.61
N ASP A 138 -7.18 -13.74 -5.29
CA ASP A 138 -7.52 -15.02 -4.65
C ASP A 138 -6.30 -15.95 -4.53
N ALA A 139 -5.37 -15.87 -5.48
CA ALA A 139 -4.15 -16.69 -5.49
C ALA A 139 -3.01 -16.05 -4.69
N GLY A 140 -2.99 -14.72 -4.52
CA GLY A 140 -1.90 -14.00 -3.90
C GLY A 140 -0.63 -13.96 -4.75
N GLU A 141 -0.77 -14.07 -6.08
CA GLU A 141 0.37 -14.07 -7.02
C GLU A 141 0.91 -12.66 -7.22
N PHE A 142 2.23 -12.51 -7.07
CA PHE A 142 2.95 -11.24 -7.17
C PHE A 142 3.68 -11.11 -8.51
N VAL A 143 3.63 -9.91 -9.09
CA VAL A 143 4.55 -9.51 -10.17
C VAL A 143 5.66 -8.65 -9.59
N LEU A 144 6.88 -9.04 -9.90
CA LEU A 144 8.09 -8.33 -9.58
C LEU A 144 8.69 -7.77 -10.86
N ALA A 145 8.93 -6.47 -10.91
CA ALA A 145 9.59 -5.80 -12.02
C ALA A 145 10.55 -4.72 -11.50
N PRO A 146 11.45 -4.17 -12.33
CA PRO A 146 12.29 -3.03 -11.92
C PRO A 146 11.44 -1.77 -11.75
N GLU A 147 11.69 -0.97 -10.70
CA GLU A 147 11.01 0.33 -10.51
C GLU A 147 11.21 1.27 -11.70
N THR A 148 12.42 1.26 -12.24
CA THR A 148 12.83 2.00 -13.42
C THR A 148 13.36 1.03 -14.47
N LEU A 149 12.77 1.08 -15.67
CA LEU A 149 13.26 0.31 -16.81
C LEU A 149 14.50 1.00 -17.38
N ARG A 150 15.64 0.30 -17.37
CA ARG A 150 16.87 0.70 -18.07
C ARG A 150 16.93 0.07 -19.45
N ALA A 151 17.97 0.39 -20.21
CA ALA A 151 18.22 -0.25 -21.50
C ALA A 151 18.20 -1.79 -21.36
N PRO A 152 17.60 -2.52 -22.32
CA PRO A 152 17.47 -3.98 -22.25
C PRO A 152 18.82 -4.70 -22.07
N PRO A 153 18.82 -5.92 -21.50
CA PRO A 153 17.63 -6.70 -21.09
C PRO A 153 17.10 -6.31 -19.70
N PHE A 154 15.77 -6.43 -19.52
CA PHE A 154 15.12 -6.35 -18.21
C PHE A 154 14.30 -7.61 -17.94
N CYS A 155 14.08 -7.92 -16.66
CA CYS A 155 13.38 -9.13 -16.23
C CYS A 155 12.11 -8.76 -15.46
N VAL A 156 11.00 -9.39 -15.83
CA VAL A 156 9.75 -9.39 -15.05
C VAL A 156 9.55 -10.81 -14.53
N LEU A 157 9.29 -10.94 -13.24
CA LEU A 157 9.14 -12.22 -12.55
C LEU A 157 7.71 -12.34 -12.02
N SER A 158 7.12 -13.52 -12.19
CA SER A 158 5.90 -13.93 -11.51
C SER A 158 6.27 -14.81 -10.32
N TYR A 159 5.71 -14.52 -9.15
CA TYR A 159 5.92 -15.29 -7.93
C TYR A 159 4.58 -15.71 -7.33
N ASP A 160 4.39 -17.02 -7.20
CA ASP A 160 3.24 -17.61 -6.52
C ASP A 160 3.69 -18.15 -5.16
N PRO A 161 3.26 -17.56 -4.04
CA PRO A 161 3.66 -18.01 -2.71
C PRO A 161 3.10 -19.40 -2.34
N LYS A 162 2.06 -19.88 -3.04
CA LYS A 162 1.44 -21.20 -2.80
C LYS A 162 2.15 -22.32 -3.56
N LYS A 163 2.81 -22.00 -4.67
CA LYS A 163 3.68 -22.95 -5.37
C LYS A 163 5.00 -23.05 -4.60
N LYS A 164 5.20 -24.16 -3.88
CA LYS A 164 6.53 -24.49 -3.35
C LYS A 164 7.51 -24.54 -4.52
N ALA A 165 8.64 -23.84 -4.38
CA ALA A 165 9.78 -24.01 -5.26
C ALA A 165 10.28 -25.46 -5.23
#